data_AF-A0A367MAV6-F1
#
_entry.id   AF-A0A367MAV6-F1
#
_cell.length_a   1.000
_cell.length_b   1.000
_cell.length_c   1.000
_cell.angle_alpha   90.00
_cell.angle_beta   90.00
_cell.angle_gamma   90.00
#
_symmetry.space_group_name_H-M   'P 1'
#
loop_
_entity.id
_entity.type
_entity.pdbx_description
1 polymer ?
#
loop_
_entity_poly.entity_id
_entity_poly.type
_entity_poly.pdbx_seq_one_letter_code
_entity_poly.pdbx_strand_id
1 'polypeptide(L)'
;TITKALLNVIADAKTKVYGDADPSLTYQVSGLKNGDSAGSILTGGLNRAAGENVGVYGINQGGLALNSGNYDLAYQGNNLTITKALLNVFADAKSKQVGTADPALTYQVSGLKNGDSAGQVLAGGLGRVGGEAVGQYDILQGGLALTSGNYQLNYQGNLLSILPLPVTPGDLGQLAALSDLRELQKGRDPDTPGDAVYRTTTLENPFLENPFLRAYALGMDVSDPNLLPATAAGPAEDASAKRVGQFTDRPLRAEAESGAGCSNQSYLADYWSCFNKPLNF
;
A
#
# COMPACT_ATOMS: atom_id res chain seq x y z
N THR A 1 -67.06 -17.82 -42.89
CA THR A 1 -65.85 -18.25 -42.15
C THR A 1 -65.36 -17.09 -41.33
N ILE A 2 -65.06 -17.28 -40.05
CA ILE A 2 -64.46 -16.24 -39.20
C ILE A 2 -62.94 -16.44 -39.24
N THR A 3 -62.21 -15.40 -39.64
CA THR A 3 -60.73 -15.42 -39.64
C THR A 3 -60.21 -15.20 -38.23
N LYS A 4 -59.17 -15.93 -37.84
CA LYS A 4 -58.51 -15.75 -36.55
C LYS A 4 -57.87 -14.37 -36.46
N ALA A 5 -57.81 -13.82 -35.25
CA ALA A 5 -57.10 -12.58 -34.98
C ALA A 5 -55.59 -12.85 -34.82
N LEU A 6 -54.74 -11.93 -35.29
CA LEU A 6 -53.31 -12.02 -35.02
C LEU A 6 -53.01 -11.53 -33.59
N LEU A 7 -52.33 -12.36 -32.81
CA LEU A 7 -51.79 -11.99 -31.51
C LEU A 7 -50.27 -11.84 -31.63
N ASN A 8 -49.75 -10.65 -31.36
CA ASN A 8 -48.32 -10.38 -31.45
C ASN A 8 -47.70 -10.41 -30.05
N VAL A 9 -46.69 -11.25 -29.87
CA VAL A 9 -45.94 -11.42 -28.62
C VAL A 9 -44.48 -11.08 -28.86
N ILE A 10 -43.97 -10.11 -28.12
CA ILE A 10 -42.58 -9.64 -28.25
C ILE A 10 -41.90 -9.85 -26.90
N ALA A 11 -40.82 -10.63 -26.88
CA ALA A 11 -40.02 -10.80 -25.67
C ALA A 11 -39.34 -9.49 -25.27
N ASP A 12 -39.29 -9.23 -23.97
CA ASP A 12 -38.52 -8.11 -23.44
C ASP A 12 -37.03 -8.47 -23.41
N ALA A 13 -36.17 -7.53 -23.78
CA ALA A 13 -34.72 -7.69 -23.60
C ALA A 13 -34.38 -7.78 -22.11
N LYS A 14 -33.38 -8.57 -21.78
CA LYS A 14 -32.92 -8.76 -20.41
C LYS A 14 -31.41 -8.61 -20.32
N THR A 15 -30.93 -8.33 -19.12
CA THR A 15 -29.51 -8.29 -18.81
C THR A 15 -29.25 -8.98 -17.48
N LYS A 16 -28.09 -9.62 -17.34
CA LYS A 16 -27.56 -10.05 -16.05
C LYS A 16 -26.04 -9.95 -16.01
N VAL A 17 -25.46 -10.02 -14.82
CA VAL A 17 -24.01 -10.11 -14.65
C VAL A 17 -23.59 -11.58 -14.66
N TYR A 18 -22.37 -11.87 -15.13
CA TYR A 18 -21.80 -13.21 -15.13
C TYR A 18 -21.91 -13.88 -13.75
N GLY A 19 -22.46 -15.10 -13.75
CA GLY A 19 -22.69 -15.91 -12.55
C GLY A 19 -23.84 -15.47 -11.64
N ASP A 20 -24.58 -14.42 -11.98
CA ASP A 20 -25.86 -14.12 -11.32
C ASP A 20 -26.97 -15.03 -11.86
N ALA A 21 -28.03 -15.21 -11.08
CA ALA A 21 -29.21 -15.96 -11.50
C ALA A 21 -29.89 -15.29 -12.71
N ASP A 22 -30.55 -16.10 -13.53
CA ASP A 22 -31.31 -15.58 -14.66
C ASP A 22 -32.47 -14.69 -14.19
N PRO A 23 -32.70 -13.53 -14.83
CA PRO A 23 -33.88 -12.73 -14.57
C PRO A 23 -35.13 -13.44 -15.09
N SER A 24 -36.29 -13.13 -14.49
CA SER A 24 -37.56 -13.59 -15.02
C SER A 24 -37.77 -13.08 -16.45
N LEU A 25 -38.07 -13.99 -17.37
CA LEU A 25 -38.36 -13.69 -18.76
C LEU A 25 -39.79 -13.13 -18.86
N THR A 26 -39.93 -12.01 -19.55
CA THR A 26 -41.21 -11.31 -19.73
C THR A 26 -41.41 -10.97 -21.20
N TYR A 27 -42.64 -10.63 -21.56
CA TYR A 27 -43.03 -10.27 -22.91
C TYR A 27 -44.19 -9.29 -22.91
N GLN A 28 -44.33 -8.56 -24.00
CA GLN A 28 -45.47 -7.71 -24.30
C GLN A 28 -46.42 -8.43 -25.25
N VAL A 29 -47.72 -8.25 -25.05
CA VAL A 29 -48.78 -8.83 -25.89
C VAL A 29 -49.62 -7.71 -26.50
N SER A 30 -49.90 -7.81 -27.79
CA SER A 30 -50.83 -6.91 -28.50
C SER A 30 -51.70 -7.70 -29.48
N GLY A 31 -52.83 -7.09 -29.89
CA GLY A 31 -53.79 -7.74 -30.79
C GLY A 31 -54.95 -8.46 -30.09
N LEU A 32 -55.00 -8.44 -28.75
CA LEU A 32 -56.13 -8.93 -27.94
C LEU A 32 -57.46 -8.30 -28.41
N LYS A 33 -58.52 -9.11 -28.43
CA LYS A 33 -59.88 -8.73 -28.84
C LYS A 33 -60.87 -9.09 -27.75
N ASN A 34 -62.06 -8.49 -27.82
CA ASN A 34 -63.24 -8.86 -27.03
C ASN A 34 -63.02 -8.91 -25.50
N GLY A 35 -62.09 -8.12 -24.97
CA GLY A 35 -61.76 -8.11 -23.54
C GLY A 35 -60.88 -9.28 -23.06
N ASP A 36 -60.31 -10.07 -23.98
CA ASP A 36 -59.35 -11.11 -23.65
C ASP A 36 -58.10 -10.54 -22.97
N SER A 37 -57.49 -11.34 -22.09
CA SER A 37 -56.23 -11.03 -21.43
C SER A 37 -55.12 -12.01 -21.87
N ALA A 38 -53.86 -11.61 -21.75
CA ALA A 38 -52.73 -12.51 -22.04
C ALA A 38 -52.79 -13.80 -21.21
N GLY A 39 -53.08 -13.70 -19.90
CA GLY A 39 -53.14 -14.86 -19.02
C GLY A 39 -54.32 -15.80 -19.27
N SER A 40 -55.38 -15.34 -19.95
CA SER A 40 -56.51 -16.20 -20.32
C SER A 40 -56.27 -16.96 -21.62
N ILE A 41 -55.42 -16.45 -22.53
CA ILE A 41 -55.23 -17.03 -23.86
C ILE A 41 -53.85 -17.65 -24.13
N LEU A 42 -52.85 -17.33 -23.31
CA LEU A 42 -51.49 -17.89 -23.40
C LEU A 42 -51.22 -18.85 -22.24
N THR A 43 -50.44 -19.88 -22.52
CA THR A 43 -49.94 -20.85 -21.54
C THR A 43 -48.47 -21.16 -21.80
N GLY A 44 -47.80 -21.78 -20.84
CA GLY A 44 -46.35 -22.03 -20.89
C GLY A 44 -45.54 -20.76 -20.66
N GLY A 45 -44.32 -20.73 -21.19
CA GLY A 45 -43.41 -19.61 -20.97
C GLY A 45 -42.24 -19.61 -21.93
N LEU A 46 -41.56 -18.46 -21.96
CA LEU A 46 -40.35 -18.26 -22.74
C LEU A 46 -39.21 -19.13 -22.22
N ASN A 47 -38.24 -19.39 -23.09
CA ASN A 47 -36.95 -19.92 -22.69
C ASN A 47 -35.83 -19.04 -23.27
N ARG A 48 -34.58 -19.35 -22.93
CA ARG A 48 -33.42 -18.73 -23.56
C ARG A 48 -32.45 -19.76 -24.09
N ALA A 49 -31.57 -19.33 -24.99
CA ALA A 49 -30.41 -20.09 -25.40
C ALA A 49 -29.49 -20.38 -24.20
N ALA A 50 -28.94 -21.60 -24.17
CA ALA A 50 -28.04 -22.05 -23.12
C ALA A 50 -26.67 -21.33 -23.18
N GLY A 51 -26.00 -21.27 -22.02
CA GLY A 51 -24.68 -20.70 -21.85
C GLY A 51 -24.66 -19.62 -20.77
N GLU A 52 -23.48 -19.45 -20.15
CA GLU A 52 -23.30 -18.55 -19.00
C GLU A 52 -22.16 -17.55 -19.17
N ASN A 53 -21.29 -17.73 -20.16
CA ASN A 53 -20.19 -16.79 -20.40
C ASN A 53 -20.72 -15.41 -20.82
N VAL A 54 -19.88 -14.39 -20.69
CA VAL A 54 -20.21 -13.05 -21.18
C VAL A 54 -20.53 -13.10 -22.66
N GLY A 55 -21.69 -12.55 -23.03
CA GLY A 55 -22.23 -12.69 -24.39
C GLY A 55 -23.70 -12.35 -24.48
N VAL A 56 -24.26 -12.62 -25.66
CA VAL A 56 -25.67 -12.36 -25.99
C VAL A 56 -26.34 -13.69 -26.30
N TYR A 57 -27.49 -13.92 -25.66
CA TYR A 57 -28.24 -15.17 -25.72
C TYR A 57 -29.69 -14.88 -26.12
N GLY A 58 -30.18 -15.55 -27.15
CA GLY A 58 -31.56 -15.37 -27.62
C GLY A 58 -32.59 -15.84 -26.60
N ILE A 59 -33.61 -15.03 -26.36
CA ILE A 59 -34.86 -15.36 -25.69
C ILE A 59 -35.82 -15.84 -26.76
N ASN A 60 -36.24 -17.10 -26.68
CA ASN A 60 -37.11 -17.74 -27.65
C ASN A 60 -38.48 -18.02 -27.04
N GLN A 61 -39.44 -18.35 -27.92
CA GLN A 61 -40.82 -18.62 -27.54
C GLN A 61 -40.92 -19.72 -26.46
N GLY A 62 -40.00 -20.69 -26.50
CA GLY A 62 -40.00 -21.81 -25.57
C GLY A 62 -41.30 -22.61 -25.66
N GLY A 63 -41.93 -22.84 -24.51
CA GLY A 63 -43.22 -23.51 -24.42
C GLY A 63 -44.42 -22.57 -24.50
N LEU A 64 -44.21 -21.27 -24.74
CA LEU A 64 -45.30 -20.31 -24.83
C LEU A 64 -46.20 -20.65 -26.02
N ALA A 65 -47.48 -20.88 -25.75
CA ALA A 65 -48.45 -21.27 -26.76
C ALA A 65 -49.82 -20.66 -26.49
N LEU A 66 -50.66 -20.61 -27.53
CA LEU A 66 -52.07 -20.29 -27.38
C LEU A 66 -52.83 -21.47 -26.78
N ASN A 67 -53.76 -21.19 -25.87
CA ASN A 67 -54.75 -22.16 -25.40
C ASN A 67 -56.13 -21.97 -26.07
N SER A 68 -56.25 -20.99 -26.99
CA SER A 68 -57.48 -20.60 -27.69
C SER A 68 -57.32 -20.77 -29.20
N GLY A 69 -58.38 -21.24 -29.87
CA GLY A 69 -58.42 -21.38 -31.33
C GLY A 69 -58.73 -20.08 -32.08
N ASN A 70 -58.99 -18.97 -31.38
CA ASN A 70 -59.43 -17.70 -31.97
C ASN A 70 -58.29 -16.82 -32.50
N TYR A 71 -57.04 -17.18 -32.19
CA TYR A 71 -55.86 -16.40 -32.55
C TYR A 71 -54.85 -17.22 -33.35
N ASP A 72 -54.06 -16.53 -34.17
CA ASP A 72 -52.77 -17.01 -34.66
C ASP A 72 -51.66 -16.24 -33.92
N LEU A 73 -50.63 -16.95 -33.47
CA LEU A 73 -49.54 -16.39 -32.66
C LEU A 73 -48.38 -15.95 -33.56
N ALA A 74 -48.06 -14.67 -33.55
CA ALA A 74 -46.81 -14.13 -34.06
C ALA A 74 -45.88 -13.84 -32.88
N TYR A 75 -44.79 -14.61 -32.80
CA TYR A 75 -43.77 -14.41 -31.77
C TYR A 75 -42.52 -13.75 -32.35
N GLN A 76 -42.02 -12.74 -31.63
CA GLN A 76 -40.74 -12.10 -31.89
C GLN A 76 -39.84 -12.25 -30.66
N GLY A 77 -38.68 -12.90 -30.85
CA GLY A 77 -37.67 -13.07 -29.82
C GLY A 77 -36.91 -11.79 -29.50
N ASN A 78 -36.14 -11.83 -28.41
CA ASN A 78 -35.24 -10.76 -27.99
C ASN A 78 -33.99 -11.37 -27.35
N ASN A 79 -33.15 -10.61 -26.66
CA ASN A 79 -31.89 -11.10 -26.10
C ASN A 79 -31.78 -10.93 -24.58
N LEU A 80 -31.17 -11.93 -23.94
CA LEU A 80 -30.52 -11.81 -22.64
C LEU A 80 -29.03 -11.49 -22.88
N THR A 81 -28.55 -10.36 -22.37
CA THR A 81 -27.12 -10.01 -22.40
C THR A 81 -26.47 -10.31 -21.05
N ILE A 82 -25.42 -11.12 -21.06
CA ILE A 82 -24.59 -11.39 -19.88
C ILE A 82 -23.38 -10.45 -19.91
N THR A 83 -23.28 -9.57 -18.91
CA THR A 83 -22.18 -8.61 -18.77
C THR A 83 -21.09 -9.13 -17.83
N LYS A 84 -19.88 -8.58 -17.94
CA LYS A 84 -18.74 -8.95 -17.11
C LYS A 84 -19.04 -8.75 -15.61
N ALA A 85 -18.59 -9.69 -14.78
CA ALA A 85 -18.55 -9.51 -13.34
C ALA A 85 -17.31 -8.69 -12.94
N LEU A 86 -17.42 -7.90 -11.88
CA LEU A 86 -16.28 -7.18 -11.31
C LEU A 86 -15.43 -8.14 -10.46
N LEU A 87 -14.15 -8.29 -10.80
CA LEU A 87 -13.17 -9.01 -9.98
C LEU A 87 -12.25 -7.99 -9.32
N ASN A 88 -12.26 -7.93 -7.99
CA ASN A 88 -11.38 -7.03 -7.25
C ASN A 88 -10.12 -7.78 -6.82
N VAL A 89 -8.97 -7.17 -7.03
CA VAL A 89 -7.67 -7.66 -6.57
C VAL A 89 -7.01 -6.59 -5.72
N PHE A 90 -6.65 -6.95 -4.49
CA PHE A 90 -6.00 -6.06 -3.53
C PHE A 90 -4.63 -6.60 -3.20
N ALA A 91 -3.58 -5.85 -3.48
CA ALA A 91 -2.24 -6.24 -3.07
C ALA A 91 -2.11 -6.23 -1.54
N ASP A 92 -1.42 -7.22 -0.99
CA ASP A 92 -1.08 -7.23 0.43
C ASP A 92 0.11 -6.30 0.68
N ALA A 93 0.08 -5.52 1.76
CA ALA A 93 1.24 -4.75 2.19
C ALA A 93 2.39 -5.69 2.57
N LYS A 94 3.62 -5.29 2.27
CA LYS A 94 4.82 -6.07 2.55
C LYS A 94 5.89 -5.22 3.21
N SER A 95 6.83 -5.87 3.88
CA SER A 95 8.03 -5.21 4.39
C SER A 95 9.25 -6.10 4.28
N LYS A 96 10.42 -5.45 4.24
CA LYS A 96 11.74 -6.07 4.26
C LYS A 96 12.72 -5.17 4.99
N GLN A 97 13.88 -5.69 5.37
CA GLN A 97 14.99 -4.86 5.82
C GLN A 97 15.86 -4.47 4.61
N VAL A 98 16.53 -3.32 4.71
CA VAL A 98 17.51 -2.90 3.70
C VAL A 98 18.59 -3.98 3.52
N GLY A 99 18.93 -4.26 2.26
CA GLY A 99 19.93 -5.28 1.92
C GLY A 99 19.41 -6.73 1.93
N THR A 100 18.16 -7.00 2.33
CA THR A 100 17.57 -8.34 2.19
C THR A 100 16.91 -8.51 0.82
N ALA A 101 16.57 -9.74 0.44
CA ALA A 101 15.75 -9.99 -0.74
C ALA A 101 14.32 -9.48 -0.54
N ASP A 102 13.61 -9.27 -1.65
CA ASP A 102 12.19 -8.92 -1.62
C ASP A 102 11.35 -10.12 -1.14
N PRO A 103 10.30 -9.87 -0.33
CA PRO A 103 9.35 -10.90 0.00
C PRO A 103 8.48 -11.24 -1.23
N ALA A 104 7.90 -12.44 -1.22
CA ALA A 104 6.89 -12.78 -2.21
C ALA A 104 5.70 -11.82 -2.11
N LEU A 105 5.38 -11.16 -3.23
CA LEU A 105 4.20 -10.31 -3.34
C LEU A 105 2.95 -11.20 -3.40
N THR A 106 1.95 -10.86 -2.59
CA THR A 106 0.68 -11.61 -2.50
C THR A 106 -0.49 -10.64 -2.63
N TYR A 107 -1.67 -11.19 -2.87
CA TYR A 107 -2.90 -10.41 -3.01
C TYR A 107 -4.12 -11.21 -2.56
N GLN A 108 -5.17 -10.48 -2.21
CA GLN A 108 -6.51 -11.01 -1.99
C GLN A 108 -7.38 -10.78 -3.22
N VAL A 109 -8.29 -11.72 -3.49
CA VAL A 109 -9.25 -11.63 -4.61
C VAL A 109 -10.67 -11.72 -4.05
N SER A 110 -11.56 -10.86 -4.55
CA SER A 110 -12.99 -10.95 -4.27
C SER A 110 -13.83 -10.72 -5.53
N GLY A 111 -15.08 -11.17 -5.51
CA GLY A 111 -15.98 -11.07 -6.67
C GLY A 111 -15.92 -12.25 -7.64
N LEU A 112 -15.24 -13.36 -7.27
CA LEU A 112 -15.32 -14.61 -8.00
C LEU A 112 -16.77 -15.11 -8.04
N LYS A 113 -17.18 -15.66 -9.18
CA LYS A 113 -18.53 -16.11 -9.50
C LYS A 113 -18.48 -17.54 -10.04
N ASN A 114 -19.63 -18.21 -10.06
CA ASN A 114 -19.81 -19.52 -10.69
C ASN A 114 -18.83 -20.62 -10.22
N GLY A 115 -18.34 -20.53 -8.97
CA GLY A 115 -17.34 -21.47 -8.43
C GLY A 115 -15.93 -21.31 -9.00
N ASP A 116 -15.66 -20.23 -9.74
CA ASP A 116 -14.32 -19.91 -10.25
C ASP A 116 -13.32 -19.69 -9.11
N SER A 117 -12.06 -20.06 -9.34
CA SER A 117 -10.94 -19.76 -8.45
C SER A 117 -9.99 -18.73 -9.06
N ALA A 118 -9.25 -18.03 -8.20
CA ALA A 118 -8.28 -17.01 -8.64
C ALA A 118 -7.25 -17.56 -9.65
N GLY A 119 -6.74 -18.79 -9.44
CA GLY A 119 -5.77 -19.41 -10.34
C GLY A 119 -6.32 -19.82 -11.70
N GLN A 120 -7.65 -19.90 -11.87
CA GLN A 120 -8.27 -20.15 -13.17
C GLN A 120 -8.48 -18.87 -13.98
N VAL A 121 -8.73 -17.75 -13.30
CA VAL A 121 -9.16 -16.49 -13.93
C VAL A 121 -8.06 -15.42 -13.99
N LEU A 122 -6.97 -15.60 -13.26
CA LEU A 122 -5.81 -14.71 -13.26
C LEU A 122 -4.53 -15.49 -13.59
N ALA A 123 -3.62 -14.84 -14.30
CA ALA A 123 -2.25 -15.33 -14.54
C ALA A 123 -1.25 -14.18 -14.43
N GLY A 124 0.04 -14.52 -14.32
CA GLY A 124 1.10 -13.56 -14.08
C GLY A 124 1.25 -13.26 -12.58
N GLY A 125 1.80 -12.09 -12.27
CA GLY A 125 2.09 -11.71 -10.88
C GLY A 125 2.28 -10.21 -10.71
N LEU A 126 2.21 -9.78 -9.46
CA LEU A 126 2.42 -8.39 -9.08
C LEU A 126 3.86 -7.94 -9.36
N GLY A 127 4.02 -6.64 -9.58
CA GLY A 127 5.32 -5.97 -9.62
C GLY A 127 5.40 -4.93 -8.51
N ARG A 128 6.57 -4.31 -8.34
CA ARG A 128 6.71 -3.12 -7.50
C ARG A 128 7.55 -2.06 -8.19
N VAL A 129 7.46 -0.84 -7.70
CA VAL A 129 8.42 0.22 -8.04
C VAL A 129 9.81 -0.16 -7.50
N GLY A 130 10.84 0.04 -8.33
CA GLY A 130 12.22 -0.28 -8.00
C GLY A 130 12.84 0.67 -6.98
N GLY A 131 13.91 0.22 -6.33
CA GLY A 131 14.66 0.95 -5.31
C GLY A 131 14.90 0.11 -4.07
N GLU A 132 16.01 0.40 -3.38
CA GLU A 132 16.49 -0.38 -2.23
C GLU A 132 16.80 0.48 -1.00
N ALA A 133 16.67 1.81 -1.10
CA ALA A 133 16.82 2.70 0.05
C ALA A 133 15.65 2.52 1.02
N VAL A 134 15.87 2.85 2.30
CA VAL A 134 14.79 2.88 3.31
C VAL A 134 13.68 3.81 2.83
N GLY A 135 12.43 3.33 2.86
CA GLY A 135 11.28 4.05 2.32
C GLY A 135 10.10 3.15 1.96
N GLN A 136 9.11 3.75 1.28
CA GLN A 136 7.92 3.06 0.80
C GLN A 136 7.91 3.02 -0.72
N TYR A 137 7.50 1.87 -1.27
CA TYR A 137 7.48 1.61 -2.70
C TYR A 137 6.15 0.99 -3.09
N ASP A 138 5.50 1.51 -4.13
CA ASP A 138 4.22 0.99 -4.60
C ASP A 138 4.35 -0.45 -5.12
N ILE A 139 3.43 -1.29 -4.70
CA ILE A 139 3.12 -2.59 -5.28
C ILE A 139 2.09 -2.34 -6.38
N LEU A 140 2.47 -2.69 -7.61
CA LEU A 140 1.75 -2.48 -8.85
C LEU A 140 1.15 -3.80 -9.35
N GLN A 141 0.16 -3.71 -10.24
CA GLN A 141 -0.45 -4.87 -10.88
C GLN A 141 0.60 -5.75 -11.58
N GLY A 142 1.64 -5.12 -12.13
CA GLY A 142 2.71 -5.82 -12.82
C GLY A 142 2.18 -6.57 -14.05
N GLY A 143 2.54 -7.85 -14.14
CA GLY A 143 2.08 -8.74 -15.20
C GLY A 143 0.78 -9.49 -14.88
N LEU A 144 0.15 -9.22 -13.72
CA LEU A 144 -1.10 -9.87 -13.34
C LEU A 144 -2.22 -9.47 -14.31
N ALA A 145 -2.86 -10.44 -14.95
CA ALA A 145 -3.89 -10.20 -15.94
C ALA A 145 -5.00 -11.25 -15.88
N LEU A 146 -6.19 -10.88 -16.35
CA LEU A 146 -7.30 -11.82 -16.52
C LEU A 146 -7.01 -12.79 -17.68
N THR A 147 -7.28 -14.07 -17.44
CA THR A 147 -7.28 -15.12 -18.46
C THR A 147 -8.68 -15.40 -19.00
N SER A 148 -9.72 -14.95 -18.28
CA SER A 148 -11.13 -15.13 -18.63
C SER A 148 -11.76 -13.85 -19.16
N GLY A 149 -12.55 -13.96 -20.22
CA GLY A 149 -13.36 -12.86 -20.77
C GLY A 149 -14.61 -12.51 -19.94
N ASN A 150 -14.87 -13.25 -18.85
CA ASN A 150 -16.08 -13.11 -18.05
C ASN A 150 -15.99 -12.04 -16.96
N TYR A 151 -14.79 -11.53 -16.69
CA TYR A 151 -14.55 -10.56 -15.63
C TYR A 151 -13.99 -9.25 -16.19
N GLN A 152 -14.21 -8.19 -15.42
CA GLN A 152 -13.48 -6.93 -15.52
C GLN A 152 -12.61 -6.81 -14.27
N LEU A 153 -11.32 -6.55 -14.45
CA LEU A 153 -10.36 -6.46 -13.35
C LEU A 153 -10.39 -5.07 -12.73
N ASN A 154 -10.49 -5.01 -11.40
CA ASN A 154 -10.29 -3.81 -10.61
C ASN A 154 -9.14 -4.05 -9.64
N TYR A 155 -7.96 -3.56 -10.00
CA TYR A 155 -6.76 -3.72 -9.19
C TYR A 155 -6.55 -2.52 -8.27
N GLN A 156 -6.25 -2.81 -6.99
CA GLN A 156 -5.83 -1.82 -6.01
C GLN A 156 -4.45 -2.20 -5.47
N GLY A 157 -3.50 -1.27 -5.63
CA GLY A 157 -2.13 -1.42 -5.14
C GLY A 157 -2.01 -1.28 -3.64
N ASN A 158 -0.80 -1.55 -3.14
CA ASN A 158 -0.42 -1.38 -1.73
C ASN A 158 1.07 -1.04 -1.65
N LEU A 159 1.69 -1.03 -0.47
CA LEU A 159 3.08 -0.62 -0.30
C LEU A 159 3.99 -1.77 0.15
N LEU A 160 5.20 -1.79 -0.40
CA LEU A 160 6.36 -2.45 0.18
C LEU A 160 7.15 -1.41 1.01
N SER A 161 7.32 -1.66 2.30
CA SER A 161 8.17 -0.84 3.17
C SER A 161 9.57 -1.47 3.32
N ILE A 162 10.62 -0.73 2.95
CA ILE A 162 12.01 -1.08 3.24
C ILE A 162 12.40 -0.40 4.55
N LEU A 163 12.67 -1.21 5.57
CA LEU A 163 13.01 -0.77 6.92
C LEU A 163 14.54 -0.72 7.10
N PRO A 164 15.06 0.15 7.99
CA PRO A 164 16.47 0.14 8.34
C PRO A 164 16.87 -1.17 9.02
N LEU A 165 18.17 -1.47 9.03
CA LEU A 165 18.73 -2.57 9.81
C LEU A 165 18.53 -2.28 11.32
N PRO A 166 18.12 -3.28 12.11
CA PRO A 166 18.06 -3.12 13.55
C PRO A 166 19.48 -2.93 14.10
N VAL A 167 19.69 -1.86 14.85
CA VAL A 167 20.94 -1.64 15.61
C VAL A 167 20.97 -2.57 16.80
N THR A 168 22.05 -3.35 16.95
CA THR A 168 22.27 -4.18 18.14
C THR A 168 23.14 -3.46 19.17
N PRO A 169 23.04 -3.79 20.47
CA PRO A 169 23.93 -3.21 21.49
C PRO A 169 25.43 -3.42 21.24
N GLY A 170 25.81 -4.47 20.50
CA GLY A 170 27.20 -4.73 20.12
C GLY A 170 27.75 -3.74 19.09
N ASP A 171 26.89 -3.27 18.18
CA ASP A 171 27.25 -2.27 17.17
C ASP A 171 27.56 -0.90 17.82
N LEU A 172 26.86 -0.59 18.91
CA LEU A 172 27.10 0.61 19.73
C LEU A 172 28.42 0.55 20.50
N GLY A 173 28.82 -0.64 20.96
CA GLY A 173 30.11 -0.86 21.61
C GLY A 173 31.31 -0.64 20.69
N GLN A 174 31.19 -1.01 19.41
CA GLN A 174 32.22 -0.70 18.40
C GLN A 174 32.28 0.80 18.07
N LEU A 175 31.14 1.49 18.01
CA LEU A 175 31.09 2.94 17.82
C LEU A 175 31.69 3.71 19.02
N ALA A 176 31.46 3.25 20.25
CA ALA A 176 32.10 3.79 21.44
C ALA A 176 33.63 3.57 21.42
N ALA A 177 34.09 2.38 21.02
CA ALA A 177 35.52 2.09 20.88
C ALA A 177 36.22 2.95 19.81
N LEU A 178 35.52 3.33 18.73
CA LEU A 178 36.00 4.29 17.73
C LEU A 178 36.05 5.73 18.27
N SER A 179 35.15 6.09 19.19
CA SER A 179 35.13 7.39 19.86
C SER A 179 36.31 7.57 20.83
N ASP A 180 36.82 6.47 21.37
CA ASP A 180 37.97 6.42 22.28
C ASP A 180 39.32 6.25 21.58
N LEU A 181 39.38 6.24 20.24
CA LEU A 181 40.63 6.36 19.49
C LEU A 181 41.19 7.78 19.59
N ARG A 182 41.62 8.18 20.78
CA ARG A 182 42.61 9.24 20.94
C ARG A 182 43.92 8.68 20.43
N GLU A 183 44.40 9.13 19.28
CA GLU A 183 45.82 8.92 18.96
C GLU A 183 46.65 9.60 20.06
N LEU A 184 47.23 8.81 20.96
CA LEU A 184 48.31 9.29 21.83
C LEU A 184 49.56 9.42 20.96
N GLN A 185 49.67 10.51 20.20
CA GLN A 185 50.96 10.85 19.59
C GLN A 185 51.93 11.24 20.71
N LYS A 186 52.95 10.40 20.92
CA LYS A 186 54.05 10.65 21.86
C LYS A 186 54.95 11.75 21.30
N GLY A 187 54.57 13.01 21.52
CA GLY A 187 55.41 14.17 21.25
C GLY A 187 56.37 14.45 22.42
N ARG A 188 57.63 14.78 22.11
CA ARG A 188 58.54 15.43 23.07
C ARG A 188 58.18 16.92 23.13
N ASP A 189 58.02 17.45 24.34
CA ASP A 189 57.96 18.89 24.57
C ASP A 189 59.31 19.53 24.16
N PRO A 190 59.35 20.52 23.27
CA PRO A 190 60.60 21.16 22.87
C PRO A 190 61.24 22.02 23.98
N ASP A 191 60.52 22.36 25.05
CA ASP A 191 60.97 23.39 26.00
C ASP A 191 61.31 22.87 27.42
N THR A 192 61.30 21.55 27.68
CA THR A 192 61.87 20.98 28.93
C THR A 192 62.34 19.54 28.75
N PRO A 193 63.60 19.19 29.07
CA PRO A 193 64.07 17.81 29.02
C PRO A 193 63.55 17.03 30.24
N GLY A 194 62.53 16.19 30.09
CA GLY A 194 62.18 15.21 31.13
C GLY A 194 60.80 14.57 31.05
N ASP A 195 59.75 15.32 30.74
CA ASP A 195 58.38 14.84 30.97
C ASP A 195 57.58 14.66 29.66
N ALA A 196 56.94 13.52 29.51
CA ALA A 196 56.08 13.21 28.37
C ALA A 196 54.72 13.91 28.54
N VAL A 197 54.42 14.89 27.69
CA VAL A 197 53.10 15.54 27.63
C VAL A 197 52.21 14.76 26.67
N TYR A 198 51.11 14.19 27.18
CA TYR A 198 50.09 13.56 26.36
C TYR A 198 49.15 14.64 25.79
N ARG A 199 49.23 14.91 24.49
CA ARG A 199 48.18 15.67 23.80
C ARG A 199 47.04 14.72 23.45
N THR A 200 45.81 15.11 23.77
CA THR A 200 44.62 14.38 23.34
C THR A 200 43.92 15.15 22.24
N THR A 201 43.99 14.65 21.02
CA THR A 201 43.14 15.12 19.92
C THR A 201 41.86 14.31 19.98
N THR A 202 40.73 14.93 20.32
CA THR A 202 39.42 14.29 20.20
C THR A 202 39.12 14.19 18.70
N LEU A 203 39.10 12.98 18.13
CA LEU A 203 38.51 12.81 16.80
C LEU A 203 37.01 13.03 16.93
N GLU A 204 36.49 14.13 16.39
CA GLU A 204 35.05 14.29 16.21
C GLU A 204 34.57 13.20 15.26
N ASN A 205 33.75 12.28 15.77
CA ASN A 205 33.25 11.15 15.00
C ASN A 205 32.03 11.60 14.17
N PRO A 206 32.12 11.68 12.83
CA PRO A 206 31.04 12.19 11.98
C PRO A 206 29.75 11.33 12.04
N PHE A 207 29.83 10.11 12.57
CA PHE A 207 28.64 9.25 12.78
C PHE A 207 27.72 9.71 13.93
N LEU A 208 28.21 10.57 14.85
CA LEU A 208 27.40 11.17 15.91
C LEU A 208 26.58 12.39 15.45
N GLU A 209 26.69 12.79 14.19
CA GLU A 209 25.84 13.85 13.61
C GLU A 209 24.43 13.37 13.30
N ASN A 210 24.18 12.05 13.26
CA ASN A 210 22.83 11.53 13.10
C ASN A 210 22.05 11.65 14.43
N PRO A 211 21.01 12.49 14.51
CA PRO A 211 20.29 12.77 15.76
C PRO A 211 19.61 11.53 16.35
N PHE A 212 19.29 10.50 15.53
CA PHE A 212 18.73 9.25 16.04
C PHE A 212 19.75 8.41 16.80
N LEU A 213 20.94 8.24 16.23
CA LEU A 213 22.01 7.50 16.91
C LEU A 213 22.41 8.22 18.19
N ARG A 214 22.37 9.56 18.20
CA ARG A 214 22.64 10.36 19.39
C ARG A 214 21.55 10.24 20.45
N ALA A 215 20.27 10.31 20.08
CA ALA A 215 19.15 10.16 21.02
C ALA A 215 19.11 8.74 21.63
N TYR A 216 19.37 7.71 20.81
CA TYR A 216 19.41 6.33 21.28
C TYR A 216 20.63 6.03 22.17
N ALA A 217 21.81 6.56 21.84
CA ALA A 217 23.01 6.42 22.66
C ALA A 217 22.90 7.12 24.03
N LEU A 218 22.03 8.14 24.13
CA LEU A 218 21.69 8.82 25.39
C LEU A 218 20.56 8.12 26.17
N GLY A 219 20.07 6.96 25.69
CA GLY A 219 19.02 6.19 26.35
C GLY A 219 17.62 6.80 26.25
N MET A 220 17.38 7.66 25.25
CA MET A 220 16.08 8.27 25.00
C MET A 220 15.14 7.29 24.27
N ASP A 221 13.85 7.33 24.59
CA ASP A 221 12.81 6.53 23.93
C ASP A 221 12.64 7.01 22.48
N VAL A 222 13.10 6.19 21.53
CA VAL A 222 13.08 6.47 20.08
C VAL A 222 11.77 6.06 19.40
N SER A 223 10.73 5.75 20.17
CA SER A 223 9.39 5.46 19.64
C SER A 223 8.55 6.71 19.31
N ASP A 224 9.06 7.92 19.57
CA ASP A 224 8.38 9.18 19.22
C ASP A 224 8.45 9.48 17.70
N PRO A 225 7.31 9.50 16.99
CA PRO A 225 7.26 9.76 15.56
C PRO A 225 7.66 11.20 15.16
N ASN A 226 7.78 12.14 16.10
CA ASN A 226 8.25 13.50 15.83
C ASN A 226 9.77 13.61 15.62
N LEU A 227 10.52 12.53 15.83
CA LEU A 227 11.96 12.47 15.53
C LEU A 227 12.25 12.17 14.05
N LEU A 228 11.25 11.79 13.24
CA LEU A 228 11.39 11.61 11.80
C LEU A 228 11.83 12.92 11.13
N PRO A 229 12.92 12.95 10.33
CA PRO A 229 13.31 14.16 9.65
C PRO A 229 12.28 14.45 8.56
N ALA A 230 11.75 15.67 8.56
CA ALA A 230 11.09 16.22 7.38
C ALA A 230 12.02 16.02 6.17
N THR A 231 11.52 15.32 5.15
CA THR A 231 12.05 15.18 3.78
C THR A 231 13.44 15.80 3.54
N ALA A 232 14.49 14.99 3.59
CA ALA A 232 15.84 15.40 3.16
C ALA A 232 15.90 15.49 1.62
N ALA A 233 15.39 16.60 1.08
CA ALA A 233 15.74 17.10 -0.23
C ALA A 233 16.60 18.36 -0.01
N GLY A 234 17.92 18.19 0.09
CA GLY A 234 18.90 19.27 0.21
C GLY A 234 20.30 18.76 -0.18
N PRO A 235 21.13 19.58 -0.85
CA PRO A 235 22.36 19.12 -1.50
C PRO A 235 23.41 18.70 -0.48
N ALA A 236 24.19 17.67 -0.83
CA ALA A 236 25.36 17.28 -0.05
C ALA A 236 26.38 18.42 -0.01
N GLU A 237 26.67 18.96 1.18
CA GLU A 237 27.79 19.88 1.38
C GLU A 237 29.10 19.10 1.58
N ASP A 238 30.12 19.54 0.84
CA ASP A 238 31.44 18.97 0.66
C ASP A 238 32.26 18.98 1.97
N ALA A 239 32.74 17.81 2.40
CA ALA A 239 33.49 17.58 3.64
C ALA A 239 34.94 18.11 3.63
N SER A 240 35.27 19.08 2.78
CA SER A 240 36.66 19.51 2.52
C SER A 240 37.03 20.89 3.10
N ALA A 241 36.11 21.58 3.80
CA ALA A 241 36.33 22.96 4.24
C ALA A 241 36.21 23.16 5.77
N LYS A 242 37.18 22.66 6.55
CA LYS A 242 37.49 23.28 7.86
C LYS A 242 38.95 23.04 8.24
N ARG A 243 39.82 23.93 7.76
CA ARG A 243 41.19 24.07 8.22
C ARG A 243 41.26 25.26 9.19
N VAL A 244 42.02 25.07 10.27
CA VAL A 244 42.67 26.09 11.13
C VAL A 244 41.76 26.86 12.11
N GLY A 245 41.84 26.47 13.38
CA GLY A 245 41.42 27.25 14.55
C GLY A 245 42.59 27.39 15.52
N GLN A 246 42.93 28.64 15.85
CA GLN A 246 44.09 29.10 16.60
C GLN A 246 44.21 28.58 18.05
N PHE A 247 45.46 28.43 18.48
CA PHE A 247 45.90 28.26 19.86
C PHE A 247 45.50 29.44 20.75
N THR A 248 44.99 29.16 21.94
CA THR A 248 45.05 30.09 23.08
C THR A 248 45.50 29.35 24.33
N ASP A 249 46.70 29.69 24.79
CA ASP A 249 47.27 29.30 26.07
C ASP A 249 46.45 29.86 27.24
N ARG A 250 45.98 29.01 28.15
CA ARG A 250 45.66 29.41 29.53
C ARG A 250 46.13 28.34 30.52
N PRO A 251 46.89 28.73 31.56
CA PRO A 251 47.48 27.79 32.51
C PRO A 251 46.43 27.28 33.50
N LEU A 252 46.50 25.99 33.82
CA LEU A 252 45.85 25.39 34.98
C LEU A 252 46.43 26.01 36.26
N ARG A 253 45.66 26.82 36.98
CA ARG A 253 45.92 27.09 38.40
C ARG A 253 44.61 27.18 39.18
N ALA A 254 44.61 26.41 40.27
CA ALA A 254 43.57 26.16 41.25
C ALA A 254 42.81 27.38 41.74
N GLU A 255 41.50 27.21 42.00
CA GLU A 255 40.87 27.57 43.28
C GLU A 255 39.82 26.51 43.62
N ALA A 256 40.13 25.71 44.64
CA ALA A 256 39.12 25.10 45.49
C ALA A 256 38.66 26.14 46.52
N GLU A 257 37.49 25.91 47.10
CA GLU A 257 36.88 26.57 48.27
C GLU A 257 35.93 27.76 47.97
N SER A 258 34.63 27.48 47.86
CA SER A 258 33.71 27.66 48.99
C SER A 258 32.26 27.32 48.62
N GLY A 259 31.76 26.19 49.14
CA GLY A 259 30.37 25.95 49.57
C GLY A 259 29.19 26.33 48.66
N ALA A 260 28.73 25.36 47.86
CA ALA A 260 27.34 24.90 47.86
C ALA A 260 27.27 23.61 47.03
N GLY A 261 26.83 22.52 47.65
CA GLY A 261 26.88 21.19 47.05
C GLY A 261 25.99 21.06 45.81
N CYS A 262 26.62 20.73 44.68
CA CYS A 262 25.99 19.95 43.62
C CYS A 262 26.87 18.72 43.37
N SER A 263 26.68 17.70 44.21
CA SER A 263 27.14 16.35 43.93
C SER A 263 26.42 15.82 42.68
N ASN A 264 27.18 15.40 41.66
CA ASN A 264 26.93 14.43 40.58
C ASN A 264 25.53 13.81 40.33
N GLN A 265 24.44 14.54 40.50
CA GLN A 265 23.08 14.11 40.15
C GLN A 265 22.28 15.32 39.72
N SER A 266 22.18 15.55 38.41
CA SER A 266 21.03 16.13 37.68
C SER A 266 21.45 16.93 36.43
N TYR A 267 21.97 16.24 35.41
CA TYR A 267 22.04 16.78 34.03
C TYR A 267 20.70 16.70 33.27
N LEU A 268 19.58 16.61 34.00
CA LEU A 268 18.22 16.46 33.45
C LEU A 268 17.26 17.61 33.81
N ALA A 269 17.71 18.63 34.56
CA ALA A 269 16.84 19.76 34.93
C ALA A 269 17.05 21.03 34.08
N ASP A 270 18.20 21.19 33.43
CA ASP A 270 18.52 22.45 32.70
C ASP A 270 18.23 22.42 31.19
N TYR A 271 17.77 21.30 30.63
CA TYR A 271 17.42 21.24 29.20
C TYR A 271 16.01 21.78 28.90
N TRP A 272 15.14 21.91 29.91
CA TRP A 272 13.77 22.40 29.74
C TRP A 272 13.63 23.93 29.90
N SER A 273 14.66 24.64 30.36
CA SER A 273 14.60 26.11 30.56
C SER A 273 15.08 26.93 29.35
N CYS A 274 15.61 26.29 28.29
CA CYS A 274 16.14 27.01 27.12
C CYS A 274 15.21 27.04 25.89
N PHE A 275 14.15 26.22 25.80
CA PHE A 275 13.32 26.13 24.59
C PHE A 275 11.84 26.51 24.74
N ASN A 276 11.36 26.88 25.93
CA ASN A 276 10.03 27.47 26.09
C ASN A 276 10.13 28.93 26.56
N LYS A 277 10.21 29.86 25.59
CA LYS A 277 9.62 31.19 25.78
C LYS A 277 8.24 31.19 25.12
N PRO A 278 7.19 31.66 25.81
CA PRO A 278 5.88 31.78 25.20
C PRO A 278 5.94 32.77 24.04
N LEU A 279 5.36 32.38 22.90
CA LEU A 279 5.00 33.30 21.83
C LEU A 279 3.96 34.26 22.41
N ASN A 280 4.33 35.53 22.57
CA ASN A 280 3.35 36.59 22.75
C ASN A 280 2.72 36.88 21.38
N PHE A 281 1.38 36.86 21.34
CA PHE A 281 0.53 37.21 20.19
C PHE A 281 0.81 38.63 19.69
#